data_AF-A0A7S0Q033-F1
#
_entry.id   AF-A0A7S0Q033-F1
#
_cell.length_a   1.000
_cell.length_b   1.000
_cell.length_c   1.000
_cell.angle_alpha   90.00
_cell.angle_beta   90.00
_cell.angle_gamma   90.00
#
_symmetry.space_group_name_H-M   'P 1'
#
loop_
_entity.id
_entity.type
_entity.pdbx_description
1 polymer ?
#
loop_
_entity_poly.entity_id
_entity_poly.type
_entity_poly.pdbx_seq_one_letter_code
_entity_poly.pdbx_strand_id
1 'polypeptide(L)'
;ENAQGHGSMPDDSAAPALSRAELKAKRAAERATAASKKESGKSETVLGPSLQLPNLHESDYGNVFIQSHSRCETRTWTTVSELVPALNKQKVWVRARLCTSRRQGKALTFLTLRQGMSTVQAVVFAKEGSIVAFAAGLPKESVLDLFGEISLPAESIASCTQQGVELQVERLYAVSRAVPTLPLQLEDASRSDADLAADPSLVRVNQDVRLNHRVIDLRTSANQAIFRLQSAVCQCFRSFLLSEGFTEMHSPKLIGTASEGGADVFKVEYFGGDAYLAQSPQLYKQMALMADLERVFEVAPVFRSENSLTHRHMTEFTGLDMEMTFYEHYHEVLDMLDRTFNAVFDGLNQHHSTEINKVRAQHPFADLRYSYPCLRLSYKEAMALLRTKGPPKLEAALKLADEPVAIARLKERLPAPPPPRG
;
A
#
# COMPACT_ATOMS: atom_id res chain seq x y z
N GLU A 1 19.14 71.13 -26.10
CA GLU A 1 20.30 70.69 -26.90
C GLU A 1 20.28 69.18 -27.01
N ASN A 2 20.54 68.69 -28.21
CA ASN A 2 20.53 67.28 -28.63
C ASN A 2 21.66 66.47 -27.99
N ALA A 3 21.38 65.21 -27.63
CA ALA A 3 22.30 64.08 -27.76
C ALA A 3 21.47 62.77 -27.65
N GLN A 4 21.00 62.22 -28.77
CA GLN A 4 21.58 61.07 -29.48
C GLN A 4 21.46 59.74 -28.73
N GLY A 5 20.66 58.84 -29.31
CA GLY A 5 20.40 57.51 -28.78
C GLY A 5 21.31 56.42 -29.32
N HIS A 6 21.23 55.26 -28.67
CA HIS A 6 21.46 53.96 -29.26
C HIS A 6 20.51 52.96 -28.60
N GLY A 7 19.67 52.31 -29.42
CA GLY A 7 18.88 51.16 -29.01
C GLY A 7 19.73 49.89 -28.98
N SER A 8 19.36 48.95 -28.11
CA SER A 8 19.63 47.53 -28.30
C SER A 8 18.49 46.70 -27.68
N MET A 9 18.06 45.72 -28.48
CA MET A 9 16.97 44.76 -28.26
C MET A 9 17.30 43.74 -27.13
N PRO A 10 16.30 43.03 -26.59
CA PRO A 10 16.50 42.05 -25.53
C PRO A 10 17.16 40.75 -26.06
N ASP A 11 18.03 40.18 -25.23
CA ASP A 11 18.86 39.01 -25.50
C ASP A 11 18.03 37.71 -25.43
N ASP A 12 18.01 36.96 -26.54
CA ASP A 12 17.39 35.64 -26.70
C ASP A 12 18.31 34.59 -26.05
N SER A 13 18.04 34.21 -24.81
CA SER A 13 18.79 33.14 -24.14
C SER A 13 18.27 31.76 -24.57
N ALA A 14 19.15 31.03 -25.25
CA ALA A 14 18.93 29.72 -25.85
C ALA A 14 18.50 28.63 -24.85
N ALA A 15 17.50 27.83 -25.23
CA ALA A 15 17.15 26.58 -24.55
C ALA A 15 18.29 25.55 -24.64
N PRO A 16 18.60 24.79 -23.57
CA PRO A 16 19.70 23.83 -23.58
C PRO A 16 19.39 22.64 -24.51
N ALA A 17 20.38 22.28 -25.34
CA ALA A 17 20.31 21.12 -26.23
C ALA A 17 20.37 19.81 -25.42
N LEU A 18 19.38 18.94 -25.62
CA LEU A 18 19.29 17.62 -24.98
C LEU A 18 20.50 16.74 -25.32
N SER A 19 21.02 16.03 -24.32
CA SER A 19 22.13 15.10 -24.47
C SER A 19 21.76 13.93 -25.40
N ARG A 20 22.77 13.30 -26.00
CA ARG A 20 22.61 12.16 -26.92
C ARG A 20 21.87 10.97 -26.28
N ALA A 21 21.96 10.83 -24.96
CA ALA A 21 21.24 9.82 -24.18
C ALA A 21 19.74 10.16 -24.07
N GLU A 22 19.39 11.41 -23.79
CA GLU A 22 18.01 11.90 -23.71
C GLU A 22 17.31 11.84 -25.08
N LEU A 23 18.03 12.16 -26.16
CA LEU A 23 17.53 12.02 -27.54
C LEU A 23 17.25 10.55 -27.91
N LYS A 24 18.06 9.62 -27.41
CA LYS A 24 17.85 8.17 -27.60
C LYS A 24 16.67 7.66 -26.76
N ALA A 25 16.53 8.13 -25.52
CA ALA A 25 15.40 7.82 -24.64
C ALA A 25 14.08 8.38 -25.20
N LYS A 26 14.09 9.61 -25.72
CA LYS A 26 12.93 10.24 -26.36
C LYS A 26 12.51 9.50 -27.63
N ARG A 27 13.47 9.10 -28.48
CA ARG A 27 13.19 8.27 -29.67
C ARG A 27 12.71 6.86 -29.33
N ALA A 28 13.18 6.28 -28.22
CA ALA A 28 12.68 5.00 -27.72
C ALA A 28 11.25 5.13 -27.17
N ALA A 29 10.95 6.21 -26.44
CA ALA A 29 9.60 6.54 -25.96
C ALA A 29 8.64 6.84 -27.12
N GLU A 30 9.08 7.55 -28.16
CA GLU A 30 8.33 7.81 -29.39
C GLU A 30 8.09 6.54 -30.20
N ARG A 31 9.06 5.62 -30.26
CA ARG A 31 8.88 4.30 -30.89
C ARG A 31 7.97 3.38 -30.07
N ALA A 32 8.04 3.41 -28.74
CA ALA A 32 7.14 2.66 -27.86
C ALA A 32 5.70 3.17 -27.95
N THR A 33 5.51 4.50 -28.00
CA THR A 33 4.19 5.11 -28.23
C THR A 33 3.69 4.88 -29.66
N ALA A 34 4.56 4.83 -30.67
CA ALA A 34 4.19 4.47 -32.03
C ALA A 34 3.87 2.97 -32.19
N ALA A 35 4.56 2.08 -31.46
CA ALA A 35 4.27 0.65 -31.41
C ALA A 35 2.95 0.39 -30.67
N SER A 36 2.71 1.06 -29.55
CA SER A 36 1.42 1.08 -28.85
C SER A 36 0.29 1.62 -29.74
N LYS A 37 0.56 2.66 -30.55
CA LYS A 37 -0.40 3.19 -31.55
C LYS A 37 -0.65 2.23 -32.73
N LYS A 38 0.33 1.38 -33.07
CA LYS A 38 0.19 0.33 -34.11
C LYS A 38 -0.56 -0.89 -33.60
N GLU A 39 -0.37 -1.29 -32.35
CA GLU A 39 -1.20 -2.31 -31.70
C GLU A 39 -2.64 -1.83 -31.45
N SER A 40 -2.86 -0.52 -31.28
CA SER A 40 -4.20 0.08 -31.21
C SER A 40 -4.84 0.36 -32.59
N GLY A 41 -4.21 -0.05 -33.70
CA GLY A 41 -4.68 0.23 -35.05
C GLY A 41 -5.78 -0.71 -35.52
N LYS A 42 -7.02 -0.19 -35.61
CA LYS A 42 -8.26 -0.78 -36.19
C LYS A 42 -9.06 -1.75 -35.31
N SER A 43 -9.39 -1.35 -34.08
CA SER A 43 -10.69 -1.75 -33.51
C SER A 43 -11.61 -0.54 -33.61
N GLU A 44 -12.67 -0.61 -34.43
CA GLU A 44 -13.78 0.32 -34.30
C GLU A 44 -14.25 0.27 -32.85
N THR A 45 -14.04 1.35 -32.09
CA THR A 45 -14.54 1.47 -30.72
C THR A 45 -16.06 1.56 -30.79
N VAL A 46 -16.71 0.41 -30.69
CA VAL A 46 -18.15 0.35 -30.46
C VAL A 46 -18.39 0.89 -29.06
N LEU A 47 -18.92 2.11 -28.97
CA LEU A 47 -19.22 2.75 -27.68
C LEU A 47 -20.37 2.04 -26.96
N GLY A 48 -21.23 1.33 -27.69
CA GLY A 48 -22.44 0.69 -27.13
C GLY A 48 -23.52 1.72 -26.76
N PRO A 49 -24.75 1.26 -26.51
CA PRO A 49 -25.84 2.16 -26.12
C PRO A 49 -25.62 2.72 -24.71
N SER A 50 -26.19 3.89 -24.44
CA SER A 50 -26.27 4.46 -23.09
C SER A 50 -27.56 4.00 -22.42
N LEU A 51 -27.42 3.36 -21.27
CA LEU A 51 -28.50 2.75 -20.50
C LEU A 51 -28.57 3.33 -19.10
N GLN A 52 -29.75 3.23 -18.50
CA GLN A 52 -30.03 3.49 -17.09
C GLN A 52 -30.48 2.20 -16.41
N LEU A 53 -30.49 2.19 -15.08
CA LEU A 53 -30.91 1.00 -14.33
C LEU A 53 -32.32 0.50 -14.68
N PRO A 54 -33.35 1.36 -14.87
CA PRO A 54 -34.70 0.90 -15.21
C PRO A 54 -34.80 0.20 -16.57
N ASN A 55 -33.95 0.60 -17.53
CA ASN A 55 -34.01 0.13 -18.91
C ASN A 55 -32.81 -0.75 -19.32
N LEU A 56 -32.11 -1.32 -18.34
CA LEU A 56 -31.02 -2.29 -18.54
C LEU A 56 -31.41 -3.46 -19.47
N HIS A 57 -32.69 -3.83 -19.52
CA HIS A 57 -33.20 -4.94 -20.33
C HIS A 57 -33.30 -4.63 -21.83
N GLU A 58 -33.17 -3.36 -22.23
CA GLU A 58 -33.22 -2.94 -23.65
C GLU A 58 -31.99 -3.38 -24.45
N SER A 59 -30.88 -3.72 -23.79
CA SER A 59 -29.70 -4.25 -24.43
C SER A 59 -28.89 -5.16 -23.51
N ASP A 60 -28.30 -6.20 -24.08
CA ASP A 60 -27.36 -7.08 -23.38
C ASP A 60 -26.00 -6.40 -23.12
N TYR A 61 -25.72 -5.23 -23.70
CA TYR A 61 -24.47 -4.51 -23.46
C TYR A 61 -24.61 -3.00 -23.56
N GLY A 62 -23.65 -2.27 -23.01
CA GLY A 62 -23.61 -0.80 -23.15
C GLY A 62 -22.95 -0.11 -21.97
N ASN A 63 -23.17 1.19 -21.87
CA ASN A 63 -22.69 1.99 -20.75
C ASN A 63 -23.84 2.27 -19.80
N VAL A 64 -23.63 2.08 -18.51
CA VAL A 64 -24.66 2.29 -17.48
C VAL A 64 -24.19 3.41 -16.57
N PHE A 65 -25.01 4.46 -16.45
CA PHE A 65 -24.76 5.53 -15.49
C PHE A 65 -25.60 5.30 -14.24
N ILE A 66 -24.93 5.15 -13.10
CA ILE A 66 -25.60 4.99 -11.80
C ILE A 66 -25.88 6.38 -11.23
N GLN A 67 -27.15 6.76 -11.25
CA GLN A 67 -27.60 8.09 -10.78
C GLN A 67 -28.11 8.08 -9.34
N SER A 68 -28.15 6.94 -8.65
CA SER A 68 -28.68 6.81 -7.28
C SER A 68 -30.13 7.33 -7.07
N HIS A 69 -30.92 7.43 -8.15
CA HIS A 69 -32.34 7.85 -8.08
C HIS A 69 -33.29 6.67 -7.86
N SER A 70 -32.90 5.47 -8.26
CA SER A 70 -33.70 4.26 -8.16
C SER A 70 -32.87 3.12 -7.56
N ARG A 71 -33.54 2.27 -6.78
CA ARG A 71 -32.96 1.02 -6.26
C ARG A 71 -33.31 -0.12 -7.22
N CYS A 72 -32.32 -0.97 -7.51
CA CYS A 72 -32.52 -2.18 -8.29
C CYS A 72 -32.50 -3.36 -7.31
N GLU A 73 -33.68 -3.90 -6.99
CA GLU A 73 -33.85 -4.96 -6.00
C GLU A 73 -33.70 -6.38 -6.58
N THR A 74 -33.55 -6.49 -7.90
CA THR A 74 -33.55 -7.77 -8.63
C THR A 74 -32.16 -8.35 -8.90
N ARG A 75 -31.09 -7.60 -8.62
CA ARG A 75 -29.71 -8.04 -8.89
C ARG A 75 -29.02 -8.47 -7.59
N THR A 76 -28.79 -9.78 -7.47
CA THR A 76 -27.95 -10.37 -6.42
C THR A 76 -26.51 -10.47 -6.91
N TRP A 77 -25.60 -9.76 -6.24
CA TRP A 77 -24.18 -9.71 -6.59
C TRP A 77 -23.40 -10.84 -5.92
N THR A 78 -22.54 -11.49 -6.69
CA THR A 78 -21.56 -12.48 -6.21
C THR A 78 -20.16 -11.88 -6.31
N THR A 79 -19.34 -12.08 -5.27
CA THR A 79 -17.95 -11.62 -5.30
C THR A 79 -17.08 -12.56 -6.15
N VAL A 80 -16.02 -12.05 -6.76
CA VAL A 80 -15.08 -12.87 -7.56
C VAL A 80 -14.40 -13.93 -6.71
N SER A 81 -14.18 -13.68 -5.41
CA SER A 81 -13.64 -14.66 -4.46
C SER A 81 -14.56 -15.88 -4.26
N GLU A 82 -15.87 -15.71 -4.41
CA GLU A 82 -16.88 -16.76 -4.18
C GLU A 82 -17.21 -17.56 -5.44
N LEU A 83 -16.64 -17.21 -6.59
CA LEU A 83 -16.82 -17.97 -7.83
C LEU A 83 -16.02 -19.27 -7.75
N VAL A 84 -16.70 -20.34 -7.35
CA VAL A 84 -16.13 -21.66 -7.12
C VAL A 84 -16.87 -22.74 -7.94
N PRO A 85 -16.27 -23.93 -8.16
CA PRO A 85 -16.90 -25.00 -8.96
C PRO A 85 -18.31 -25.42 -8.52
N ALA A 86 -18.67 -25.23 -7.24
CA ALA A 86 -20.02 -25.50 -6.73
C ALA A 86 -21.11 -24.63 -7.38
N LEU A 87 -20.75 -23.50 -7.99
CA LEU A 87 -21.67 -22.62 -8.72
C LEU A 87 -21.84 -23.00 -10.19
N ASN A 88 -21.29 -24.14 -10.65
CA ASN A 88 -21.41 -24.57 -12.04
C ASN A 88 -22.88 -24.57 -12.52
N LYS A 89 -23.10 -24.00 -13.72
CA LYS A 89 -24.40 -23.76 -14.37
C LYS A 89 -25.31 -22.75 -13.67
N GLN A 90 -24.85 -22.07 -12.62
CA GLN A 90 -25.61 -20.99 -11.99
C GLN A 90 -25.33 -19.66 -12.69
N LYS A 91 -26.38 -18.83 -12.79
CA LYS A 91 -26.25 -17.47 -13.32
C LYS A 91 -26.05 -16.47 -12.20
N VAL A 92 -25.03 -15.63 -12.34
CA VAL A 92 -24.62 -14.68 -11.29
C VAL A 92 -24.38 -13.29 -11.88
N TRP A 93 -24.58 -12.28 -11.04
CA TRP A 93 -24.08 -10.93 -11.31
C TRP A 93 -22.73 -10.72 -10.65
N VAL A 94 -21.77 -10.19 -11.40
CA VAL A 94 -20.43 -9.87 -10.90
C VAL A 94 -20.10 -8.43 -11.25
N ARG A 95 -19.60 -7.66 -10.27
CA ARG A 95 -19.00 -6.34 -10.51
C ARG A 95 -17.51 -6.42 -10.30
N ALA A 96 -16.74 -6.16 -11.36
CA ALA A 96 -15.29 -6.29 -11.35
C ALA A 96 -14.62 -5.24 -12.25
N ARG A 97 -13.31 -5.06 -12.06
CA ARG A 97 -12.47 -4.28 -12.96
C ARG A 97 -11.97 -5.16 -14.10
N LEU A 98 -11.91 -4.59 -15.31
CA LEU A 98 -11.26 -5.22 -16.45
C LEU A 98 -9.73 -5.13 -16.30
N CYS A 99 -9.02 -6.25 -16.19
CA CYS A 99 -7.55 -6.26 -16.24
C CYS A 99 -7.05 -6.31 -17.67
N THR A 100 -7.49 -7.31 -18.43
CA THR A 100 -7.09 -7.51 -19.83
C THR A 100 -8.29 -7.94 -20.66
N SER A 101 -8.26 -7.57 -21.95
CA SER A 101 -9.24 -7.97 -22.94
C SER A 101 -8.48 -8.52 -24.15
N ARG A 102 -8.83 -9.74 -24.58
CA ARG A 102 -8.20 -10.42 -25.72
C ARG A 102 -9.27 -10.90 -26.68
N ARG A 103 -9.39 -10.21 -27.81
CA ARG A 103 -10.32 -10.57 -28.89
C ARG A 103 -9.73 -11.69 -29.75
N GLN A 104 -10.52 -12.70 -30.07
CA GLN A 104 -10.15 -13.78 -30.98
C GLN A 104 -11.17 -13.85 -32.13
N GLY A 105 -10.81 -13.19 -33.24
CA GLY A 105 -11.67 -13.07 -34.41
C GLY A 105 -12.94 -12.24 -34.16
N LYS A 106 -14.01 -12.57 -34.88
CA LYS A 106 -15.32 -11.92 -34.71
C LYS A 106 -16.23 -12.62 -33.71
N ALA A 107 -15.88 -13.85 -33.33
CA ALA A 107 -16.76 -14.75 -32.59
C ALA A 107 -16.63 -14.62 -31.08
N LEU A 108 -15.46 -14.23 -30.55
CA LEU A 108 -15.24 -14.27 -29.11
C LEU A 108 -14.23 -13.23 -28.59
N THR A 109 -14.42 -12.81 -27.34
CA THR A 109 -13.49 -11.97 -26.56
C THR A 109 -13.34 -12.56 -25.16
N PHE A 110 -12.10 -12.80 -24.73
CA PHE A 110 -11.77 -13.16 -23.36
C PHE A 110 -11.48 -11.91 -22.53
N LEU A 111 -12.01 -11.87 -21.32
CA LEU A 111 -11.76 -10.82 -20.34
C LEU A 111 -11.14 -11.46 -19.09
N THR A 112 -10.10 -10.84 -18.54
CA THR A 112 -9.68 -11.12 -17.16
C THR A 112 -10.28 -10.07 -16.27
N LEU A 113 -11.10 -10.49 -15.31
CA LEU A 113 -11.80 -9.61 -14.37
C LEU A 113 -11.13 -9.69 -13.00
N ARG A 114 -11.10 -8.57 -12.28
CA ARG A 114 -10.52 -8.47 -10.94
C ARG A 114 -11.44 -7.77 -9.95
N GLN A 115 -11.56 -8.34 -8.77
CA GLN A 115 -12.17 -7.71 -7.61
C GLN A 115 -11.24 -7.92 -6.40
N GLY A 116 -10.68 -6.84 -5.87
CA GLY A 116 -9.66 -6.91 -4.83
C GLY A 116 -8.42 -7.70 -5.29
N MET A 117 -8.12 -8.79 -4.58
CA MET A 117 -6.99 -9.70 -4.86
C MET A 117 -7.39 -10.94 -5.68
N SER A 118 -8.67 -11.06 -6.05
CA SER A 118 -9.21 -12.20 -6.78
C SER A 118 -9.43 -11.85 -8.25
N THR A 119 -9.14 -12.79 -9.13
CA THR A 119 -9.34 -12.70 -10.58
C THR A 119 -10.06 -13.92 -11.14
N VAL A 120 -10.87 -13.70 -12.17
CA VAL A 120 -11.60 -14.75 -12.89
C VAL A 120 -11.60 -14.44 -14.38
N GLN A 121 -11.60 -15.48 -15.21
CA GLN A 121 -11.80 -15.34 -16.64
C GLN A 121 -13.29 -15.21 -16.95
N ALA A 122 -13.62 -14.33 -17.89
CA ALA A 122 -14.93 -14.23 -18.49
C ALA A 122 -14.83 -14.36 -20.02
N VAL A 123 -15.78 -15.07 -20.62
CA VAL A 123 -15.82 -15.34 -22.05
C VAL A 123 -17.07 -14.70 -22.65
N VAL A 124 -16.86 -13.85 -23.65
CA VAL A 124 -17.95 -13.16 -24.37
C VAL A 124 -18.06 -13.77 -25.76
N PHE A 125 -19.20 -14.38 -26.06
CA PHE A 125 -19.50 -14.92 -27.40
C PHE A 125 -20.29 -13.93 -28.25
N ALA A 126 -20.15 -14.05 -29.56
CA ALA A 126 -20.89 -13.26 -30.52
C ALA A 126 -22.40 -13.56 -30.43
N LYS A 127 -23.18 -12.50 -30.30
CA LYS A 127 -24.63 -12.45 -30.46
C LYS A 127 -24.98 -11.42 -31.54
N GLU A 128 -26.24 -11.36 -31.95
CA GLU A 128 -26.76 -10.24 -32.74
C GLU A 128 -26.43 -8.91 -32.03
N GLY A 129 -25.83 -7.94 -32.75
CA GLY A 129 -25.43 -6.65 -32.17
C GLY A 129 -24.02 -6.57 -31.53
N SER A 130 -23.09 -7.45 -31.88
CA SER A 130 -21.64 -7.49 -31.51
C SER A 130 -21.17 -6.94 -30.14
N ILE A 131 -21.73 -7.46 -29.04
CA ILE A 131 -21.17 -7.38 -27.67
C ILE A 131 -19.65 -7.68 -27.62
N VAL A 132 -19.17 -8.57 -28.49
CA VAL A 132 -17.74 -8.94 -28.63
C VAL A 132 -16.85 -7.75 -28.97
N ALA A 133 -17.29 -6.88 -29.89
CA ALA A 133 -16.54 -5.70 -30.29
C ALA A 133 -16.57 -4.61 -29.21
N PHE A 134 -17.71 -4.44 -28.53
CA PHE A 134 -17.81 -3.58 -27.36
C PHE A 134 -16.85 -4.03 -26.25
N ALA A 135 -16.87 -5.33 -25.90
CA ALA A 135 -15.98 -5.92 -24.89
C ALA A 135 -14.49 -5.75 -25.22
N ALA A 136 -14.13 -5.89 -26.50
CA ALA A 136 -12.77 -5.70 -26.99
C ALA A 136 -12.31 -4.22 -26.93
N GLY A 137 -13.25 -3.28 -27.07
CA GLY A 137 -12.99 -1.84 -27.06
C GLY A 137 -13.03 -1.20 -25.66
N LEU A 138 -13.23 -1.97 -24.59
CA LEU A 138 -13.23 -1.45 -23.22
C LEU A 138 -11.79 -1.18 -22.74
N PRO A 139 -11.49 0.04 -22.25
CA PRO A 139 -10.20 0.34 -21.64
C PRO A 139 -9.92 -0.53 -20.42
N LYS A 140 -8.66 -0.92 -20.22
CA LYS A 140 -8.21 -1.56 -18.97
C LYS A 140 -8.60 -0.71 -17.76
N GLU A 141 -8.83 -1.38 -16.63
CA GLU A 141 -9.26 -0.82 -15.35
C GLU A 141 -10.68 -0.23 -15.31
N SER A 142 -11.45 -0.32 -16.40
CA SER A 142 -12.89 0.00 -16.42
C SER A 142 -13.65 -0.89 -15.44
N VAL A 143 -14.66 -0.33 -14.76
CA VAL A 143 -15.56 -1.07 -13.86
C VAL A 143 -16.75 -1.58 -14.65
N LEU A 144 -16.98 -2.89 -14.57
CA LEU A 144 -17.95 -3.62 -15.37
C LEU A 144 -18.96 -4.34 -14.47
N ASP A 145 -20.22 -4.34 -14.90
CA ASP A 145 -21.26 -5.25 -14.43
C ASP A 145 -21.40 -6.37 -15.46
N LEU A 146 -21.27 -7.62 -15.03
CA LEU A 146 -21.45 -8.78 -15.88
C LEU A 146 -22.54 -9.67 -15.32
N PHE A 147 -23.38 -10.20 -16.20
CA PHE A 147 -24.32 -11.27 -15.90
C PHE A 147 -24.00 -12.44 -16.80
N GLY A 148 -23.93 -13.64 -16.23
CA GLY A 148 -23.58 -14.83 -16.99
C GLY A 148 -23.63 -16.10 -16.19
N GLU A 149 -23.47 -17.22 -16.88
CA GLU A 149 -23.44 -18.57 -16.31
C GLU A 149 -22.01 -18.96 -15.92
N ILE A 150 -21.83 -19.55 -14.75
CA ILE A 150 -20.54 -20.13 -14.35
C ILE A 150 -20.37 -21.50 -15.01
N SER A 151 -19.23 -21.73 -15.65
CA SER A 151 -18.88 -23.03 -16.24
C SER A 151 -17.53 -23.53 -15.76
N LEU A 152 -17.31 -24.83 -15.86
CA LEU A 152 -16.01 -25.46 -15.59
C LEU A 152 -15.19 -25.48 -16.89
N PRO A 153 -13.99 -24.85 -16.92
CA PRO A 153 -13.13 -24.92 -18.08
C PRO A 153 -12.54 -26.34 -18.22
N ALA A 154 -12.18 -26.72 -19.46
CA ALA A 154 -11.56 -28.02 -19.73
C ALA A 154 -10.17 -28.14 -19.09
N GLU A 155 -9.44 -27.03 -19.03
CA GLU A 155 -8.14 -26.91 -18.37
C GLU A 155 -8.16 -25.78 -17.34
N SER A 156 -7.33 -25.92 -16.31
CA SER A 156 -7.21 -24.93 -15.24
C SER A 156 -6.66 -23.59 -15.77
N ILE A 157 -7.32 -22.48 -15.42
CA ILE A 157 -6.94 -21.15 -15.89
C ILE A 157 -5.86 -20.55 -14.97
N ALA A 158 -4.61 -20.94 -15.19
CA ALA A 158 -3.47 -20.58 -14.31
C ALA A 158 -3.24 -19.07 -14.13
N SER A 159 -3.68 -18.23 -15.08
CA SER A 159 -3.54 -16.77 -15.02
C SER A 159 -4.51 -16.11 -14.02
N CYS A 160 -5.53 -16.82 -13.55
CA CYS A 160 -6.54 -16.31 -12.63
C CYS A 160 -6.41 -16.92 -11.24
N THR A 161 -6.99 -16.28 -10.21
CA THR A 161 -7.10 -16.91 -8.89
C THR A 161 -8.21 -17.96 -8.87
N GLN A 162 -9.32 -17.68 -9.55
CA GLN A 162 -10.38 -18.67 -9.78
C GLN A 162 -10.04 -19.49 -11.02
N GLN A 163 -9.26 -20.55 -10.81
CA GLN A 163 -8.73 -21.36 -11.91
C GLN A 163 -9.70 -22.43 -12.41
N GLY A 164 -10.57 -22.91 -11.52
CA GLY A 164 -11.51 -24.01 -11.79
C GLY A 164 -12.86 -23.59 -12.35
N VAL A 165 -13.05 -22.30 -12.65
CA VAL A 165 -14.30 -21.75 -13.20
C VAL A 165 -14.02 -20.63 -14.18
N GLU A 166 -14.95 -20.40 -15.11
CA GLU A 166 -15.03 -19.20 -15.93
C GLU A 166 -16.47 -18.70 -16.06
N LEU A 167 -16.63 -17.41 -16.36
CA LEU A 167 -17.94 -16.77 -16.51
C LEU A 167 -18.32 -16.67 -17.99
N GLN A 168 -19.37 -17.37 -18.40
CA GLN A 168 -19.99 -17.28 -19.73
C GLN A 168 -20.89 -16.05 -19.80
N VAL A 169 -20.40 -14.96 -20.39
CA VAL A 169 -21.04 -13.64 -20.31
C VAL A 169 -22.28 -13.58 -21.20
N GLU A 170 -23.43 -13.34 -20.58
CA GLU A 170 -24.69 -13.08 -21.27
C GLU A 170 -24.94 -11.59 -21.45
N ARG A 171 -24.61 -10.78 -20.44
CA ARG A 171 -24.74 -9.32 -20.44
C ARG A 171 -23.51 -8.63 -19.88
N LEU A 172 -23.14 -7.49 -20.46
CA LEU A 172 -21.94 -6.74 -20.13
C LEU A 172 -22.17 -5.23 -20.16
N TYR A 173 -22.08 -4.58 -19.00
CA TYR A 173 -22.27 -3.14 -18.89
C TYR A 173 -21.04 -2.44 -18.32
N ALA A 174 -20.59 -1.38 -18.98
CA ALA A 174 -19.56 -0.51 -18.45
C ALA A 174 -20.19 0.52 -17.50
N VAL A 175 -19.94 0.35 -16.20
CA VAL A 175 -20.41 1.28 -15.15
C VAL A 175 -19.54 2.51 -15.08
N SER A 176 -18.22 2.33 -15.23
CA SER A 176 -17.25 3.41 -15.26
C SER A 176 -16.15 3.03 -16.23
N ARG A 177 -16.10 3.72 -17.38
CA ARG A 177 -15.01 3.56 -18.35
C ARG A 177 -13.77 4.25 -17.81
N ALA A 178 -12.65 3.53 -17.77
CA ALA A 178 -11.37 4.13 -17.48
C ALA A 178 -10.87 4.95 -18.69
N VAL A 179 -9.91 5.83 -18.44
CA VAL A 179 -9.17 6.49 -19.52
C VAL A 179 -8.34 5.44 -20.29
N PRO A 180 -8.23 5.52 -21.62
CA PRO A 180 -7.48 4.53 -22.42
C PRO A 180 -6.00 4.41 -22.04
N THR A 181 -5.38 5.52 -21.64
CA THR A 181 -3.96 5.57 -21.27
C THR A 181 -3.83 5.75 -19.77
N LEU A 182 -3.36 4.71 -19.09
CA LEU A 182 -3.07 4.75 -17.65
C LEU A 182 -1.65 5.28 -17.41
N PRO A 183 -1.41 6.01 -16.30
CA PRO A 183 -0.09 6.53 -15.97
C PRO A 183 0.92 5.43 -15.60
N LEU A 184 0.43 4.28 -15.13
CA LEU A 184 1.20 3.05 -14.96
C LEU A 184 0.33 1.84 -15.30
N GLN A 185 0.94 0.78 -15.82
CA GLN A 185 0.27 -0.50 -16.04
C GLN A 185 0.35 -1.34 -14.77
N LEU A 186 -0.74 -2.03 -14.42
CA LEU A 186 -0.76 -2.87 -13.22
C LEU A 186 0.17 -4.06 -13.38
N GLU A 187 0.31 -4.60 -14.60
CA GLU A 187 1.18 -5.72 -14.89
C GLU A 187 2.64 -5.35 -14.62
N ASP A 188 3.08 -4.18 -15.08
CA ASP A 188 4.44 -3.68 -14.82
C ASP A 188 4.69 -3.43 -13.34
N ALA A 189 3.69 -2.87 -12.62
CA ALA A 189 3.80 -2.60 -11.19
C ALA A 189 3.63 -3.83 -10.29
N SER A 190 3.17 -4.98 -10.83
CA SER A 190 3.00 -6.24 -10.09
C SER A 190 4.17 -7.21 -10.25
N ARG A 191 5.14 -6.91 -11.12
CA ARG A 191 6.34 -7.74 -11.31
C ARG A 191 7.21 -7.76 -10.05
N SER A 192 7.80 -8.91 -9.79
CA SER A 192 8.84 -9.09 -8.78
C SER A 192 10.20 -8.69 -9.33
N ASP A 193 11.17 -8.49 -8.44
CA ASP A 193 12.57 -8.30 -8.85
C ASP A 193 13.14 -9.53 -9.58
N ALA A 194 12.63 -10.74 -9.27
CA ALA A 194 12.99 -11.97 -9.95
C ALA A 194 12.51 -11.99 -11.41
N ASP A 195 11.28 -11.53 -11.68
CA ASP A 195 10.75 -11.43 -13.04
C ASP A 195 11.59 -10.48 -13.89
N LEU A 196 11.96 -9.33 -13.33
CA LEU A 196 12.80 -8.33 -13.99
C LEU A 196 14.24 -8.80 -14.20
N ALA A 197 14.75 -9.65 -13.31
CA ALA A 197 16.06 -10.29 -13.47
C ALA A 197 16.04 -11.38 -14.55
N ALA A 198 14.93 -12.13 -14.67
CA ALA A 198 14.75 -13.18 -15.66
C ALA A 198 14.58 -12.62 -17.07
N ASP A 199 13.90 -11.49 -17.23
CA ASP A 199 13.75 -10.78 -18.50
C ASP A 199 14.04 -9.27 -18.35
N PRO A 200 15.28 -8.84 -18.67
CA PRO A 200 15.68 -7.43 -18.60
C PRO A 200 14.96 -6.50 -19.57
N SER A 201 14.17 -7.03 -20.52
CA SER A 201 13.36 -6.20 -21.44
C SER A 201 12.08 -5.68 -20.79
N LEU A 202 11.67 -6.26 -19.66
CA LEU A 202 10.49 -5.85 -18.91
C LEU A 202 10.71 -4.47 -18.26
N VAL A 203 9.65 -3.67 -18.26
CA VAL A 203 9.67 -2.33 -17.66
C VAL A 203 9.57 -2.44 -16.13
N ARG A 204 10.48 -1.74 -15.43
CA ARG A 204 10.43 -1.50 -13.98
C ARG A 204 9.73 -0.17 -13.70
N VAL A 205 8.74 -0.17 -12.81
CA VAL A 205 8.10 1.06 -12.33
C VAL A 205 8.81 1.55 -11.07
N ASN A 206 9.44 2.72 -11.14
CA ASN A 206 10.17 3.30 -10.01
C ASN A 206 9.23 3.74 -8.88
N GLN A 207 9.73 3.71 -7.64
CA GLN A 207 8.94 3.99 -6.44
C GLN A 207 8.26 5.37 -6.49
N ASP A 208 8.95 6.43 -6.94
CA ASP A 208 8.37 7.77 -7.02
C ASP A 208 7.17 7.85 -7.96
N VAL A 209 7.23 7.13 -9.10
CA VAL A 209 6.10 7.05 -10.06
C VAL A 209 4.92 6.32 -9.42
N ARG A 210 5.19 5.24 -8.66
CA ARG A 210 4.17 4.49 -7.92
C ARG A 210 3.50 5.37 -6.85
N LEU A 211 4.28 6.18 -6.13
CA LEU A 211 3.76 7.10 -5.11
C LEU A 211 2.97 8.26 -5.74
N ASN A 212 3.44 8.84 -6.85
CA ASN A 212 2.71 9.89 -7.58
C ASN A 212 1.36 9.39 -8.14
N HIS A 213 1.25 8.09 -8.43
CA HIS A 213 0.04 7.44 -8.92
C HIS A 213 -0.48 6.36 -7.96
N ARG A 214 -0.41 6.65 -6.65
CA ARG A 214 -0.69 5.68 -5.58
C ARG A 214 -2.05 5.01 -5.69
N VAL A 215 -3.08 5.71 -6.19
CA VAL A 215 -4.42 5.16 -6.40
C VAL A 215 -4.42 3.96 -7.36
N ILE A 216 -3.57 3.96 -8.39
CA ILE A 216 -3.45 2.82 -9.33
C ILE A 216 -2.53 1.76 -8.72
N ASP A 217 -1.42 2.16 -8.12
CA ASP A 217 -0.46 1.23 -7.51
C ASP A 217 -1.08 0.40 -6.37
N LEU A 218 -1.95 1.01 -5.56
CA LEU A 218 -2.70 0.33 -4.50
C LEU A 218 -3.60 -0.79 -5.01
N ARG A 219 -3.87 -0.85 -6.32
CA ARG A 219 -4.70 -1.90 -6.91
C ARG A 219 -3.92 -3.19 -7.17
N THR A 220 -2.59 -3.17 -7.14
CA THR A 220 -1.77 -4.39 -7.29
C THR A 220 -2.05 -5.36 -6.14
N SER A 221 -1.91 -6.67 -6.39
CA SER A 221 -2.27 -7.68 -5.39
C SER A 221 -1.39 -7.60 -4.14
N ALA A 222 -0.10 -7.28 -4.28
CA ALA A 222 0.78 -7.14 -3.12
C ALA A 222 0.42 -5.93 -2.27
N ASN A 223 0.16 -4.75 -2.87
CA ASN A 223 -0.27 -3.60 -2.07
C ASN A 223 -1.63 -3.85 -1.39
N GLN A 224 -2.60 -4.46 -2.09
CA GLN A 224 -3.87 -4.86 -1.47
C GLN A 224 -3.65 -5.76 -0.24
N ALA A 225 -2.69 -6.69 -0.31
CA ALA A 225 -2.33 -7.54 0.81
C ALA A 225 -1.59 -6.79 1.93
N ILE A 226 -0.60 -5.95 1.58
CA ILE A 226 0.19 -5.15 2.55
C ILE A 226 -0.72 -4.30 3.45
N PHE A 227 -1.70 -3.59 2.87
CA PHE A 227 -2.60 -2.76 3.68
C PHE A 227 -3.59 -3.56 4.53
N ARG A 228 -4.01 -4.75 4.06
CA ARG A 228 -4.81 -5.66 4.89
C ARG A 228 -3.99 -6.22 6.07
N LEU A 229 -2.73 -6.57 5.83
CA LEU A 229 -1.80 -6.99 6.89
C LEU A 229 -1.51 -5.86 7.87
N GLN A 230 -1.32 -4.62 7.40
CA GLN A 230 -1.17 -3.45 8.26
C GLN A 230 -2.41 -3.24 9.16
N SER A 231 -3.61 -3.38 8.59
CA SER A 231 -4.86 -3.37 9.36
C SER A 231 -4.90 -4.49 10.39
N ALA A 232 -4.51 -5.71 10.00
CA ALA A 232 -4.48 -6.88 10.87
C ALA A 232 -3.50 -6.73 12.04
N VAL A 233 -2.31 -6.15 11.82
CA VAL A 233 -1.36 -5.79 12.89
C VAL A 233 -2.03 -4.91 13.93
N CYS A 234 -2.68 -3.82 13.48
CA CYS A 234 -3.36 -2.89 14.37
C CYS A 234 -4.55 -3.54 15.11
N GLN A 235 -5.26 -4.46 14.44
CA GLN A 235 -6.36 -5.20 15.05
C GLN A 235 -5.86 -6.18 16.11
N CYS A 236 -4.84 -6.99 15.80
CA CYS A 236 -4.27 -7.95 16.75
C CYS A 236 -3.69 -7.24 17.98
N PHE A 237 -2.99 -6.12 17.77
CA PHE A 237 -2.48 -5.27 18.86
C PHE A 237 -3.60 -4.80 19.79
N ARG A 238 -4.67 -4.21 19.23
CA ARG A 238 -5.82 -3.76 20.02
C ARG A 238 -6.51 -4.91 20.74
N SER A 239 -6.85 -5.98 20.01
CA SER A 239 -7.56 -7.13 20.56
C SER A 239 -6.79 -7.78 21.71
N PHE A 240 -5.48 -7.94 21.56
CA PHE A 240 -4.64 -8.50 22.61
C PHE A 240 -4.60 -7.58 23.85
N LEU A 241 -4.28 -6.30 23.69
CA LEU A 241 -4.18 -5.39 24.84
C LEU A 241 -5.52 -5.20 25.56
N LEU A 242 -6.64 -5.13 24.82
CA LEU A 242 -7.97 -5.12 25.42
C LEU A 242 -8.24 -6.38 26.24
N SER A 243 -7.80 -7.56 25.77
CA SER A 243 -7.93 -8.81 26.52
C SER A 243 -7.06 -8.87 27.78
N GLU A 244 -5.98 -8.07 27.82
CA GLU A 244 -5.08 -7.90 28.96
C GLU A 244 -5.51 -6.73 29.89
N GLY A 245 -6.74 -6.22 29.71
CA GLY A 245 -7.32 -5.18 30.57
C GLY A 245 -6.83 -3.77 30.30
N PHE A 246 -6.22 -3.49 29.14
CA PHE A 246 -5.85 -2.13 28.77
C PHE A 246 -7.06 -1.31 28.30
N THR A 247 -6.99 0.00 28.51
CA THR A 247 -7.95 0.98 27.97
C THR A 247 -7.35 1.73 26.78
N GLU A 248 -8.07 1.80 25.66
CA GLU A 248 -7.68 2.66 24.52
C GLU A 248 -7.86 4.13 24.90
N MET A 249 -6.83 4.94 24.71
CA MET A 249 -6.87 6.38 24.93
C MET A 249 -6.62 7.16 23.64
N HIS A 250 -7.05 8.42 23.62
CA HIS A 250 -6.78 9.36 22.53
C HIS A 250 -6.22 10.66 23.09
N SER A 251 -4.95 10.95 22.78
CA SER A 251 -4.25 12.14 23.25
C SER A 251 -4.16 13.21 22.15
N PRO A 252 -4.12 14.51 22.52
CA PRO A 252 -4.01 15.58 21.53
C PRO A 252 -2.67 15.51 20.80
N LYS A 253 -2.70 15.80 19.49
CA LYS A 253 -1.50 15.85 18.64
C LYS A 253 -0.99 17.27 18.39
N LEU A 254 -1.79 18.28 18.73
CA LEU A 254 -1.38 19.67 18.80
C LEU A 254 -1.09 20.02 20.26
N ILE A 255 0.12 20.48 20.53
CA ILE A 255 0.60 20.81 21.86
C ILE A 255 1.10 22.26 21.91
N GLY A 256 0.92 22.91 23.07
CA GLY A 256 1.24 24.35 23.23
C GLY A 256 2.73 24.66 23.33
N THR A 257 3.56 23.66 23.57
CA THR A 257 5.03 23.80 23.66
C THR A 257 5.68 22.69 22.88
N ALA A 258 6.91 22.90 22.42
CA ALA A 258 7.70 21.82 21.83
C ALA A 258 7.77 20.62 22.79
N SER A 259 7.56 19.41 22.28
CA SER A 259 7.63 18.18 23.07
C SER A 259 9.03 17.98 23.67
N GLU A 260 9.08 17.26 24.80
CA GLU A 260 10.30 17.00 25.58
C GLU A 260 11.49 16.57 24.70
N GLY A 261 12.66 17.19 24.90
CA GLY A 261 13.95 16.61 24.48
C GLY A 261 14.82 17.40 23.51
N GLY A 262 14.48 18.64 23.15
CA GLY A 262 15.36 19.49 22.32
C GLY A 262 15.57 18.97 20.89
N ALA A 263 14.76 18.02 20.44
CA ALA A 263 14.66 17.61 19.05
C ALA A 263 13.79 18.61 18.27
N ASP A 264 14.06 18.77 16.98
CA ASP A 264 13.26 19.62 16.12
C ASP A 264 11.79 19.14 16.14
N VAL A 265 10.83 20.07 16.16
CA VAL A 265 9.38 19.78 16.13
C VAL A 265 8.71 20.53 14.99
N PHE A 266 7.64 19.96 14.43
CA PHE A 266 6.82 20.68 13.45
C PHE A 266 6.01 21.76 14.15
N LYS A 267 6.21 23.01 13.74
CA LYS A 267 5.49 24.19 14.20
C LYS A 267 4.27 24.45 13.30
N VAL A 268 3.15 24.79 13.90
CA VAL A 268 1.87 25.11 13.23
C VAL A 268 1.37 26.45 13.76
N GLU A 269 0.95 27.34 12.86
CA GLU A 269 0.26 28.57 13.25
C GLU A 269 -1.14 28.24 13.75
N TYR A 270 -1.48 28.72 14.95
CA TYR A 270 -2.72 28.37 15.63
C TYR A 270 -3.36 29.58 16.29
N PHE A 271 -4.36 30.16 15.62
CA PHE A 271 -5.15 31.30 16.08
C PHE A 271 -4.32 32.52 16.55
N GLY A 272 -3.28 32.87 15.81
CA GLY A 272 -2.39 34.00 16.14
C GLY A 272 -1.32 33.67 17.18
N GLY A 273 -1.23 32.42 17.61
CA GLY A 273 -0.12 31.87 18.39
C GLY A 273 0.53 30.66 17.72
N ASP A 274 1.45 30.03 18.43
CA ASP A 274 2.18 28.85 17.97
C ASP A 274 1.62 27.58 18.62
N ALA A 275 1.49 26.53 17.84
CA ALA A 275 1.29 25.16 18.31
C ALA A 275 2.34 24.25 17.67
N TYR A 276 2.51 23.05 18.21
CA TYR A 276 3.48 22.07 17.73
C TYR A 276 2.83 20.70 17.58
N LEU A 277 3.32 19.90 16.63
CA LEU A 277 2.90 18.51 16.50
C LEU A 277 3.65 17.63 17.49
N ALA A 278 2.91 16.78 18.23
CA ALA A 278 3.48 15.88 19.22
C ALA A 278 4.36 14.80 18.57
N GLN A 279 5.60 14.66 19.03
CA GLN A 279 6.54 13.64 18.51
C GLN A 279 6.24 12.21 18.97
N SER A 280 5.43 12.05 20.01
CA SER A 280 4.90 10.78 20.51
C SER A 280 3.84 11.10 21.58
N PRO A 281 2.96 10.15 21.92
CA PRO A 281 2.01 10.36 23.02
C PRO A 281 2.63 10.17 24.42
N GLN A 282 3.97 10.14 24.55
CA GLN A 282 4.68 9.76 25.78
C GLN A 282 4.20 10.47 27.04
N LEU A 283 4.14 11.81 27.01
CA LEU A 283 3.71 12.58 28.17
C LEU A 283 2.26 12.25 28.55
N TYR A 284 1.36 12.15 27.57
CA TYR A 284 -0.06 11.91 27.82
C TYR A 284 -0.35 10.51 28.34
N LYS A 285 0.34 9.47 27.84
CA LYS A 285 0.16 8.11 28.37
C LYS A 285 0.65 7.99 29.81
N GLN A 286 1.74 8.68 30.17
CA GLN A 286 2.20 8.77 31.56
C GLN A 286 1.21 9.53 32.45
N MET A 287 0.67 10.66 31.98
CA MET A 287 -0.38 11.39 32.69
C MET A 287 -1.64 10.54 32.92
N ALA A 288 -2.01 9.70 31.95
CA ALA A 288 -3.11 8.74 32.09
C ALA A 288 -2.86 7.74 33.24
N LEU A 289 -1.65 7.18 33.34
CA LEU A 289 -1.28 6.30 34.45
C LEU A 289 -1.34 7.03 35.81
N MET A 290 -0.90 8.29 35.86
CA MET A 290 -0.99 9.12 37.07
C MET A 290 -2.43 9.54 37.40
N ALA A 291 -3.37 9.33 36.47
CA ALA A 291 -4.80 9.52 36.65
C ALA A 291 -5.53 8.18 36.85
N ASP A 292 -4.82 7.18 37.41
CA ASP A 292 -5.31 5.85 37.77
C ASP A 292 -5.76 4.97 36.59
N LEU A 293 -5.41 5.33 35.36
CA LEU A 293 -5.54 4.42 34.21
C LEU A 293 -4.33 3.49 34.18
N GLU A 294 -4.36 2.45 35.01
CA GLU A 294 -3.24 1.53 35.27
C GLU A 294 -2.60 0.90 34.01
N ARG A 295 -3.37 0.77 32.92
CA ARG A 295 -2.97 0.17 31.63
C ARG A 295 -3.64 0.91 30.48
N VAL A 296 -2.85 1.56 29.63
CA VAL A 296 -3.36 2.30 28.47
C VAL A 296 -2.60 1.98 27.20
N PHE A 297 -3.29 2.08 26.06
CA PHE A 297 -2.64 2.05 24.75
C PHE A 297 -3.24 3.11 23.82
N GLU A 298 -2.48 3.47 22.79
CA GLU A 298 -2.93 4.39 21.77
C GLU A 298 -2.40 3.97 20.39
N VAL A 299 -3.25 4.05 19.36
CA VAL A 299 -2.89 3.84 17.96
C VAL A 299 -3.16 5.12 17.20
N ALA A 300 -2.13 5.94 16.97
CA ALA A 300 -2.32 7.31 16.49
C ALA A 300 -1.13 7.83 15.66
N PRO A 301 -1.31 8.95 14.93
CA PRO A 301 -0.23 9.60 14.21
C PRO A 301 0.90 10.08 15.14
N VAL A 302 2.12 9.93 14.65
CA VAL A 302 3.38 10.33 15.27
C VAL A 302 4.20 11.13 14.25
N PHE A 303 4.81 12.23 14.72
CA PHE A 303 5.52 13.16 13.86
C PHE A 303 7.00 13.24 14.22
N ARG A 304 7.88 13.07 13.23
CA ARG A 304 9.34 13.15 13.36
C ARG A 304 9.84 14.20 12.38
N SER A 305 10.44 15.28 12.90
CA SER A 305 10.85 16.40 12.05
C SER A 305 12.31 16.32 11.62
N GLU A 306 13.04 15.28 12.06
CA GLU A 306 14.39 15.03 11.63
C GLU A 306 14.45 14.89 10.09
N ASN A 307 15.30 15.70 9.46
CA ASN A 307 15.48 15.67 8.00
C ASN A 307 16.28 14.42 7.56
N SER A 308 15.64 13.27 7.63
CA SER A 308 16.22 11.95 7.39
C SER A 308 15.54 11.29 6.19
N LEU A 309 16.10 11.49 4.99
CA LEU A 309 15.62 10.84 3.78
C LEU A 309 16.28 9.48 3.58
N THR A 310 15.68 8.43 4.15
CA THR A 310 16.16 7.05 4.01
C THR A 310 14.98 6.11 3.73
N HIS A 311 15.26 4.88 3.33
CA HIS A 311 14.23 3.86 3.09
C HIS A 311 13.51 3.35 4.36
N ARG A 312 13.83 3.86 5.56
CA ARG A 312 13.27 3.41 6.85
C ARG A 312 12.62 4.52 7.68
N HIS A 313 12.82 5.78 7.30
CA HIS A 313 12.35 6.93 8.08
C HIS A 313 11.23 7.64 7.32
N MET A 314 10.17 7.98 8.04
CA MET A 314 9.04 8.80 7.58
C MET A 314 8.84 9.91 8.60
N THR A 315 8.43 11.09 8.14
CA THR A 315 8.17 12.25 8.99
C THR A 315 6.80 12.20 9.68
N GLU A 316 5.89 11.40 9.15
CA GLU A 316 4.60 11.07 9.75
C GLU A 316 4.39 9.55 9.62
N PHE A 317 4.02 8.89 10.71
CA PHE A 317 3.67 7.47 10.73
C PHE A 317 2.65 7.17 11.83
N THR A 318 2.08 5.97 11.83
CA THR A 318 1.18 5.50 12.90
C THR A 318 1.99 4.80 13.98
N GLY A 319 2.00 5.35 15.20
CA GLY A 319 2.54 4.72 16.39
C GLY A 319 1.55 3.74 17.00
N LEU A 320 2.08 2.64 17.57
CA LEU A 320 1.37 1.72 18.45
C LEU A 320 2.04 1.83 19.82
N ASP A 321 1.42 2.58 20.71
CA ASP A 321 1.95 2.91 22.02
C ASP A 321 1.19 2.15 23.11
N MET A 322 1.90 1.71 24.14
CA MET A 322 1.31 1.22 25.38
C MET A 322 2.10 1.75 26.57
N GLU A 323 1.43 1.86 27.71
CA GLU A 323 2.02 2.17 29.01
C GLU A 323 1.24 1.41 30.08
N MET A 324 1.93 0.90 31.10
CA MET A 324 1.28 0.22 32.22
C MET A 324 2.06 0.40 33.51
N THR A 325 1.33 0.41 34.63
CA THR A 325 1.91 0.26 35.96
C THR A 325 2.52 -1.14 36.12
N PHE A 326 3.58 -1.24 36.92
CA PHE A 326 4.24 -2.50 37.31
C PHE A 326 4.48 -2.46 38.81
N TYR A 327 4.63 -3.63 39.43
CA TYR A 327 4.66 -3.71 40.91
C TYR A 327 6.08 -3.79 41.45
N GLU A 328 6.88 -4.71 40.93
CA GLU A 328 8.19 -5.05 41.50
C GLU A 328 9.33 -4.77 40.54
N HIS A 329 9.12 -4.98 39.24
CA HIS A 329 10.17 -4.83 38.25
C HIS A 329 9.64 -4.47 36.86
N TYR A 330 10.33 -3.58 36.16
CA TYR A 330 9.95 -3.18 34.79
C TYR A 330 9.96 -4.36 33.77
N HIS A 331 10.49 -5.52 34.17
CA HIS A 331 10.39 -6.75 33.36
C HIS A 331 8.94 -7.19 33.18
N GLU A 332 8.03 -6.84 34.08
CA GLU A 332 6.59 -7.06 33.87
C GLU A 332 6.09 -6.36 32.59
N VAL A 333 6.61 -5.17 32.28
CA VAL A 333 6.33 -4.45 31.03
C VAL A 333 6.98 -5.16 29.84
N LEU A 334 8.22 -5.66 29.99
CA LEU A 334 8.88 -6.44 28.93
C LEU A 334 8.15 -7.75 28.62
N ASP A 335 7.66 -8.44 29.65
CA ASP A 335 6.87 -9.67 29.52
C ASP A 335 5.54 -9.38 28.82
N MET A 336 4.91 -8.25 29.12
CA MET A 336 3.74 -7.79 28.38
C MET A 336 4.05 -7.52 26.90
N LEU A 337 5.13 -6.79 26.59
CA LEU A 337 5.56 -6.54 25.21
C LEU A 337 5.85 -7.83 24.44
N ASP A 338 6.52 -8.79 25.09
CA ASP A 338 6.83 -10.10 24.53
C ASP A 338 5.56 -10.84 24.13
N ARG A 339 4.57 -10.90 25.03
CA ARG A 339 3.25 -11.49 24.74
C ARG A 339 2.51 -10.73 23.64
N THR A 340 2.57 -9.39 23.63
CA THR A 340 1.94 -8.56 22.58
C THR A 340 2.50 -8.88 21.20
N PHE A 341 3.83 -8.93 21.03
CA PHE A 341 4.43 -9.27 19.75
C PHE A 341 4.08 -10.68 19.29
N ASN A 342 4.16 -11.66 20.19
CA ASN A 342 3.79 -13.05 19.87
C ASN A 342 2.32 -13.15 19.45
N ALA A 343 1.40 -12.50 20.17
CA ALA A 343 -0.02 -12.48 19.79
C ALA A 343 -0.26 -11.86 18.41
N VAL A 344 0.45 -10.80 18.05
CA VAL A 344 0.37 -10.19 16.71
C VAL A 344 0.91 -11.16 15.65
N PHE A 345 2.10 -11.74 15.86
CA PHE A 345 2.71 -12.64 14.89
C PHE A 345 1.88 -13.92 14.68
N ASP A 346 1.37 -14.50 15.77
CA ASP A 346 0.49 -15.66 15.73
C ASP A 346 -0.81 -15.33 15.00
N GLY A 347 -1.46 -14.20 15.32
CA GLY A 347 -2.68 -13.76 14.65
C GLY A 347 -2.51 -13.59 13.14
N LEU A 348 -1.39 -13.01 12.71
CA LEU A 348 -1.06 -12.89 11.28
C LEU A 348 -0.85 -14.25 10.63
N ASN A 349 -0.07 -15.14 11.24
CA ASN A 349 0.23 -16.46 10.69
C ASN A 349 -1.00 -17.37 10.61
N GLN A 350 -1.90 -17.28 11.59
CA GLN A 350 -3.10 -18.12 11.67
C GLN A 350 -4.21 -17.66 10.70
N HIS A 351 -4.37 -16.35 10.49
CA HIS A 351 -5.55 -15.81 9.80
C HIS A 351 -5.28 -15.08 8.48
N HIS A 352 -4.02 -14.77 8.15
CA HIS A 352 -3.69 -13.92 7.00
C HIS A 352 -2.69 -14.56 6.02
N SER A 353 -2.69 -15.89 5.92
CA SER A 353 -1.82 -16.64 5.00
C SER A 353 -2.01 -16.24 3.54
N THR A 354 -3.24 -15.93 3.12
CA THR A 354 -3.56 -15.46 1.76
C THR A 354 -2.82 -14.17 1.44
N GLU A 355 -2.96 -13.14 2.29
CA GLU A 355 -2.28 -11.86 2.12
C GLU A 355 -0.75 -12.03 2.16
N ILE A 356 -0.23 -12.77 3.14
CA ILE A 356 1.20 -13.07 3.28
C ILE A 356 1.76 -13.66 1.98
N ASN A 357 1.06 -14.64 1.40
CA ASN A 357 1.45 -15.28 0.15
C ASN A 357 1.41 -14.32 -1.05
N LYS A 358 0.44 -13.40 -1.11
CA LYS A 358 0.36 -12.37 -2.15
C LYS A 358 1.51 -11.37 -2.07
N VAL A 359 1.93 -10.97 -0.86
CA VAL A 359 3.13 -10.14 -0.68
C VAL A 359 4.36 -10.92 -1.09
N ARG A 360 4.51 -12.17 -0.62
CA ARG A 360 5.67 -13.03 -0.92
C ARG A 360 5.85 -13.29 -2.41
N ALA A 361 4.76 -13.40 -3.16
CA ALA A 361 4.80 -13.60 -4.61
C ALA A 361 5.49 -12.44 -5.36
N GLN A 362 5.31 -11.20 -4.91
CA GLN A 362 5.96 -10.03 -5.53
C GLN A 362 7.29 -9.66 -4.84
N HIS A 363 7.34 -9.82 -3.52
CA HIS A 363 8.48 -9.48 -2.68
C HIS A 363 8.87 -10.73 -1.86
N PRO A 364 9.72 -11.61 -2.38
CA PRO A 364 10.10 -12.82 -1.66
C PRO A 364 10.77 -12.51 -0.31
N PHE A 365 10.27 -13.10 0.77
CA PHE A 365 10.85 -13.04 2.10
C PHE A 365 10.72 -14.38 2.81
N ALA A 366 11.66 -14.66 3.72
CA ALA A 366 11.60 -15.83 4.60
C ALA A 366 10.63 -15.57 5.76
N ASP A 367 9.96 -16.62 6.22
CA ASP A 367 9.04 -16.50 7.36
C ASP A 367 9.77 -15.97 8.59
N LEU A 368 9.11 -15.06 9.30
CA LEU A 368 9.63 -14.47 10.52
C LEU A 368 9.82 -15.56 11.57
N ARG A 369 11.05 -15.69 12.07
CA ARG A 369 11.37 -16.60 13.18
C ARG A 369 11.36 -15.82 14.48
N TYR A 370 10.52 -16.24 15.40
CA TYR A 370 10.40 -15.69 16.74
C TYR A 370 10.21 -16.83 17.75
N SER A 371 10.43 -16.53 19.02
CA SER A 371 10.29 -17.48 20.13
C SER A 371 9.47 -16.85 21.23
N TYR A 372 8.83 -17.69 22.02
CA TYR A 372 8.25 -17.30 23.29
C TYR A 372 8.89 -18.13 24.42
N PRO A 373 9.51 -17.50 25.43
CA PRO A 373 9.78 -16.05 25.53
C PRO A 373 10.75 -15.56 24.44
N CYS A 374 10.69 -14.28 24.10
CA CYS A 374 11.62 -13.65 23.17
C CYS A 374 13.05 -13.65 23.75
N LEU A 375 14.05 -13.74 22.87
CA LEU A 375 15.45 -13.60 23.26
C LEU A 375 15.70 -12.21 23.88
N ARG A 376 16.15 -12.19 25.13
CA ARG A 376 16.58 -10.97 25.83
C ARG A 376 18.08 -10.99 26.03
N LEU A 377 18.74 -9.94 25.57
CA LEU A 377 20.16 -9.70 25.80
C LEU A 377 20.31 -8.38 26.50
N SER A 378 21.10 -8.35 27.57
CA SER A 378 21.59 -7.11 28.12
C SER A 378 22.50 -6.40 27.10
N TYR A 379 22.61 -5.08 27.21
CA TYR A 379 23.52 -4.32 26.37
C TYR A 379 24.96 -4.85 26.44
N LYS A 380 25.40 -5.29 27.63
CA LYS A 380 26.74 -5.88 27.83
C LYS A 380 26.94 -7.17 27.05
N GLU A 381 25.95 -8.07 27.05
CA GLU A 381 26.00 -9.31 26.27
C GLU A 381 25.97 -9.03 24.77
N ALA A 382 25.13 -8.09 24.32
CA ALA A 382 25.09 -7.67 22.93
C ALA A 382 26.44 -7.08 22.46
N MET A 383 27.08 -6.24 23.28
CA MET A 383 28.41 -5.70 22.98
C MET A 383 29.49 -6.78 22.95
N ALA A 384 29.44 -7.76 23.86
CA ALA A 384 30.36 -8.90 23.82
C ALA A 384 30.16 -9.74 22.55
N LEU A 385 28.91 -9.95 22.12
CA LEU A 385 28.61 -10.65 20.87
C LEU A 385 29.12 -9.88 19.65
N LEU A 386 28.97 -8.56 19.62
CA LEU A 386 29.51 -7.71 18.55
C LEU A 386 31.04 -7.71 18.52
N ARG A 387 31.71 -7.75 19.66
CA ARG A 387 33.18 -7.85 19.72
C ARG A 387 33.70 -9.19 19.20
N THR A 388 32.95 -10.27 19.43
CA THR A 388 33.37 -11.63 19.05
C THR A 388 32.96 -12.01 17.64
N LYS A 389 31.80 -11.54 17.17
CA LYS A 389 31.18 -11.96 15.90
C LYS A 389 30.76 -10.79 15.00
N GLY A 390 31.03 -9.55 15.40
CA GLY A 390 30.66 -8.38 14.62
C GLY A 390 31.51 -8.22 13.36
N PRO A 391 31.02 -7.49 12.36
CA PRO A 391 31.77 -7.24 11.14
C PRO A 391 32.98 -6.32 11.40
N PRO A 392 34.11 -6.49 10.67
CA PRO A 392 35.36 -5.76 10.90
C PRO A 392 35.21 -4.23 10.93
N LYS A 393 34.26 -3.69 10.17
CA LYS A 393 33.94 -2.24 10.14
C LYS A 393 33.53 -1.65 11.49
N LEU A 394 33.12 -2.47 12.46
CA LEU A 394 32.76 -2.02 13.80
C LEU A 394 33.93 -2.09 14.79
N GLU A 395 35.06 -2.73 14.46
CA GLU A 395 36.18 -2.91 15.40
C GLU A 395 36.73 -1.59 15.93
N ALA A 396 36.86 -0.56 15.07
CA ALA A 396 37.35 0.76 15.49
C ALA A 396 36.38 1.47 16.46
N ALA A 397 35.07 1.36 16.22
CA ALA A 397 34.04 1.94 17.08
C ALA A 397 33.92 1.18 18.42
N LEU A 398 34.09 -0.14 18.40
CA LEU A 398 34.04 -0.99 19.58
C LEU A 398 35.24 -0.78 20.51
N LYS A 399 36.40 -0.37 19.98
CA LYS A 399 37.58 0.04 20.75
C LYS A 399 37.41 1.38 21.46
N LEU A 400 36.68 2.34 20.88
CA LEU A 400 36.36 3.63 21.52
C LEU A 400 35.43 3.49 22.73
N ALA A 401 34.54 2.48 22.71
CA ALA A 401 33.61 2.22 23.81
C ALA A 401 34.29 1.71 25.10
N ASP A 402 35.57 1.31 25.02
CA ASP A 402 36.37 0.89 26.17
C ASP A 402 37.19 2.04 26.80
N GLU A 403 37.10 3.28 26.29
CA GLU A 403 37.76 4.40 26.97
C GLU A 403 37.05 4.74 28.30
N PRO A 404 37.78 4.78 29.44
CA PRO A 404 37.24 5.20 30.73
C PRO A 404 36.60 6.61 30.71
N VAL A 405 36.86 7.39 29.66
CA VAL A 405 36.36 8.75 29.41
C VAL A 405 34.83 8.81 29.25
N ALA A 406 34.18 7.76 28.72
CA ALA A 406 32.72 7.73 28.57
C ALA A 406 31.99 7.57 29.92
N ILE A 407 32.57 6.81 30.86
CA ILE A 407 32.04 6.62 32.21
C ILE A 407 32.32 7.86 33.08
N ALA A 408 33.47 8.52 32.90
CA ALA A 408 33.82 9.75 33.62
C ALA A 408 32.87 10.92 33.26
N ARG A 409 32.54 11.11 31.98
CA ARG A 409 31.60 12.16 31.52
C ARG A 409 30.16 11.98 32.01
N LEU A 410 29.74 10.74 32.30
CA LEU A 410 28.44 10.45 32.91
C LEU A 410 28.41 10.80 34.41
N LYS A 411 29.55 10.66 35.12
CA LYS A 411 29.66 11.05 36.54
C LYS A 411 29.66 12.57 36.74
N GLU A 412 30.20 13.34 35.80
CA GLU A 412 30.19 14.82 35.87
C GLU A 412 28.80 15.45 35.62
N ARG A 413 27.86 14.70 35.02
CA ARG A 413 26.50 15.16 34.72
C ARG A 413 25.44 14.74 35.75
N LEU A 414 25.82 13.95 36.75
CA LEU A 414 24.94 13.59 37.86
C LEU A 414 25.04 14.66 38.95
N PRO A 415 23.95 15.30 39.38
CA PRO A 415 24.00 16.22 40.52
C PRO A 415 24.45 15.47 41.78
N ALA A 416 25.30 16.11 42.58
CA ALA A 416 25.78 15.53 43.83
C ALA A 416 24.60 15.17 44.75
N PRO A 417 24.64 14.01 45.45
CA PRO A 417 23.60 13.66 46.40
C PRO A 417 23.52 14.72 47.50
N PRO A 418 22.30 15.07 47.98
CA PRO A 418 22.15 16.04 49.05
C PRO A 418 22.87 15.54 50.32
N PRO A 419 23.45 16.44 51.13
CA PRO A 419 24.15 16.03 52.34
C PRO A 419 23.23 15.29 53.31
N PRO A 420 23.74 14.32 54.08
CA PRO A 420 22.95 13.60 55.06
C PRO A 420 22.38 14.60 56.07
N ARG A 421 21.06 14.53 56.29
CA ARG A 421 20.39 15.28 57.36
C ARG A 421 20.87 14.71 58.69
N GLY A 422 21.62 15.50 59.43
CA GLY A 422 21.96 15.25 60.84
C GLY A 422 20.78 15.51 61.76
#